data_AF-A0A183PUJ0-F1
#
_entry.id   AF-A0A183PUJ0-F1
#
_cell.length_a   1.000
_cell.length_b   1.000
_cell.length_c   1.000
_cell.angle_alpha   90.00
_cell.angle_beta   90.00
_cell.angle_gamma   90.00
#
_symmetry.space_group_name_H-M   'P 1'
#
loop_
_entity.id
_entity.type
_entity.pdbx_description
1 polymer ?
#
loop_
_entity_poly.entity_id
_entity_poly.type
_entity_poly.pdbx_seq_one_letter_code
_entity_poly.pdbx_strand_id
1 'polypeptide(L)'
;MRGSRHPGLRILVPPSAASAPTRITCRMLRPERTARPPQLNDCEGLACRIIELGPHPCRFNSPVVLEIPHFASLRGRQRELVVLRSDNAEIWREHSLEATDQAVQSAVGQSFDTLETLEELRAKRIIRILTNDFPQYMAVVSRIRQESSLVGSDGGVLSSTV
;
A
#
# COMPACT_ATOMS: atom_id res chain seq x y z
N MET A 1 -4.53 -1.37 -15.59
CA MET A 1 -5.63 -0.38 -15.74
C MET A 1 -5.21 0.94 -15.08
N ARG A 2 -5.57 2.10 -15.66
CA ARG A 2 -5.39 3.43 -15.04
C ARG A 2 -6.76 4.00 -14.69
N GLY A 3 -6.89 4.59 -13.51
CA GLY A 3 -8.13 5.24 -13.07
C GLY A 3 -8.34 6.55 -13.82
N SER A 4 -9.56 6.77 -14.35
CA SER A 4 -9.91 8.03 -15.02
C SER A 4 -10.20 9.16 -14.05
N ARG A 5 -10.75 8.84 -12.87
CA ARG A 5 -11.17 9.84 -11.85
C ARG A 5 -10.06 10.31 -10.92
N HIS A 6 -9.00 9.52 -10.79
CA HIS A 6 -7.88 9.81 -9.89
C HIS A 6 -6.58 9.64 -10.68
N PRO A 7 -5.95 10.74 -11.15
CA PRO A 7 -4.69 10.66 -11.87
C PRO A 7 -3.63 10.02 -10.96
N GLY A 8 -2.88 9.06 -11.50
CA GLY A 8 -1.89 8.28 -10.75
C GLY A 8 -2.42 6.99 -10.12
N LEU A 9 -3.74 6.75 -10.10
CA LEU A 9 -4.28 5.45 -9.66
C LEU A 9 -4.05 4.41 -10.76
N ARG A 10 -3.27 3.35 -10.46
CA ARG A 10 -2.99 2.25 -11.40
C ARG A 10 -3.10 0.91 -10.68
N ILE A 11 -3.67 -0.07 -11.39
CA ILE A 11 -3.66 -1.48 -10.95
C ILE A 11 -2.98 -2.29 -12.03
N LEU A 12 -1.99 -3.06 -11.64
CA LEU A 12 -1.23 -3.98 -12.48
C LEU A 12 -1.49 -5.39 -12.02
N VAL A 13 -2.05 -6.20 -12.91
CA VAL A 13 -2.33 -7.61 -12.68
C VAL A 13 -1.52 -8.37 -13.71
N PRO A 14 -0.50 -9.14 -13.31
CA PRO A 14 0.28 -9.91 -14.26
C PRO A 14 -0.57 -11.01 -14.91
N PRO A 15 -0.17 -11.51 -16.08
CA PRO A 15 -0.75 -12.69 -16.71
C PRO A 15 -0.79 -13.86 -15.72
N SER A 16 -1.86 -14.66 -15.78
CA SER A 16 -2.06 -15.85 -14.92
C SER A 16 -2.21 -15.56 -13.41
N ALA A 17 -2.22 -14.30 -12.97
CA ALA A 17 -2.44 -13.95 -11.57
C ALA A 17 -3.85 -14.28 -11.09
N ALA A 18 -4.88 -14.10 -11.94
CA ALA A 18 -6.25 -14.48 -11.65
C ALA A 18 -6.57 -15.86 -12.24
N SER A 19 -7.23 -16.73 -11.47
CA SER A 19 -7.59 -18.09 -11.89
C SER A 19 -8.74 -18.14 -12.89
N ALA A 20 -9.57 -17.10 -12.92
CA ALA A 20 -10.74 -16.97 -13.79
C ALA A 20 -10.97 -15.50 -14.18
N PRO A 21 -11.77 -15.21 -15.24
CA PRO A 21 -12.15 -13.85 -15.59
C PRO A 21 -12.77 -13.12 -14.40
N THR A 22 -12.06 -12.12 -13.87
CA THR A 22 -12.40 -11.47 -12.60
C THR A 22 -12.59 -9.97 -12.81
N ARG A 23 -13.74 -9.43 -12.38
CA ARG A 23 -14.02 -7.98 -12.45
C ARG A 23 -13.38 -7.26 -11.28
N ILE A 24 -12.26 -6.59 -11.54
CA ILE A 24 -11.54 -5.81 -10.53
C ILE A 24 -12.14 -4.42 -10.38
N THR A 25 -12.39 -4.01 -9.14
CA THR A 25 -12.87 -2.67 -8.79
C THR A 25 -11.97 -2.04 -7.74
N CYS A 26 -11.71 -0.74 -7.86
CA CYS A 26 -11.02 0.05 -6.85
C CYS A 26 -11.76 1.37 -6.69
N ARG A 27 -12.18 1.69 -5.46
CA ARG A 27 -12.91 2.92 -5.13
C ARG A 27 -12.24 3.67 -3.98
N MET A 28 -12.15 4.99 -4.10
CA MET A 28 -11.61 5.86 -3.06
C MET A 28 -12.76 6.40 -2.18
N LEU A 29 -12.93 5.82 -1.01
CA LEU A 29 -13.97 6.13 -0.03
C LEU A 29 -13.51 7.20 0.97
N ARG A 30 -14.46 8.04 1.40
CA ARG A 30 -14.22 8.88 2.58
C ARG A 30 -14.30 8.03 3.84
N PRO A 31 -13.54 8.35 4.91
CA PRO A 31 -13.54 7.57 6.16
C PRO A 31 -14.94 7.35 6.76
N GLU A 32 -15.80 8.37 6.67
CA GLU A 32 -17.18 8.32 7.19
C GLU A 32 -18.06 7.26 6.49
N ARG A 33 -17.64 6.76 5.32
CA ARG A 33 -18.34 5.69 4.60
C ARG A 33 -17.92 4.29 5.06
N THR A 34 -16.94 4.18 5.94
CA THR A 34 -16.51 2.91 6.53
C THR A 34 -17.06 2.78 7.94
N ALA A 35 -17.64 1.62 8.26
CA ALA A 35 -18.27 1.39 9.57
C ALA A 35 -17.25 1.52 10.72
N ARG A 36 -16.04 0.98 10.52
CA ARG A 36 -14.91 1.13 11.44
C ARG A 36 -13.69 1.65 10.68
N PRO A 37 -13.43 2.97 10.69
CA PRO A 37 -12.21 3.50 10.08
C PRO A 37 -10.96 3.07 10.87
N PRO A 38 -9.77 3.13 10.25
CA PRO A 38 -8.53 2.82 10.96
C PRO A 38 -8.36 3.76 12.15
N GLN A 39 -8.03 3.18 13.31
CA GLN A 39 -7.72 3.96 14.51
C GLN A 39 -6.34 4.58 14.33
N LEU A 40 -6.26 5.91 14.42
CA LEU A 40 -5.04 6.67 14.23
C LEU A 40 -4.57 7.20 15.58
N ASN A 41 -3.28 7.05 15.85
CA ASN A 41 -2.64 7.63 17.01
C ASN A 41 -2.32 9.11 16.77
N ASP A 42 -1.87 9.79 17.83
CA ASP A 42 -1.33 11.15 17.70
C ASP A 42 -0.20 11.18 16.68
N CYS A 43 -0.17 12.26 15.89
CA CYS A 43 0.74 12.44 14.76
C CYS A 43 0.53 11.49 13.57
N GLU A 44 -0.44 10.59 13.59
CA GLU A 44 -0.83 9.80 12.43
C GLU A 44 -1.91 10.51 11.61
N GLY A 45 -1.96 10.23 10.30
CA GLY A 45 -2.95 10.83 9.43
C GLY A 45 -3.11 10.04 8.14
N LEU A 46 -4.33 10.01 7.59
CA LEU A 46 -4.57 9.39 6.29
C LEU A 46 -3.85 10.18 5.19
N ALA A 47 -2.96 9.49 4.48
CA ALA A 47 -2.23 10.04 3.34
C ALA A 47 -3.11 10.09 2.08
N CYS A 48 -4.12 9.22 2.00
CA CYS A 48 -5.13 9.22 0.93
C CYS A 48 -6.49 8.77 1.49
N ARG A 49 -7.52 8.80 0.63
CA ARG A 49 -8.82 8.19 0.94
C ARG A 49 -8.69 6.68 1.16
N ILE A 50 -9.64 6.09 1.90
CA ILE A 50 -9.69 4.64 2.10
C ILE A 50 -9.98 3.97 0.75
N ILE A 51 -9.26 2.90 0.46
CA ILE A 51 -9.30 2.18 -0.81
C ILE A 51 -10.17 0.95 -0.61
N GLU A 52 -11.31 0.89 -1.27
CA GLU A 52 -12.16 -0.31 -1.35
C GLU A 52 -11.75 -1.11 -2.59
N LEU A 53 -11.35 -2.37 -2.38
CA LEU A 53 -10.95 -3.28 -3.45
C LEU A 53 -12.02 -4.35 -3.63
N GLY A 54 -12.26 -4.71 -4.89
CA GLY A 54 -13.17 -5.80 -5.26
C GLY A 54 -12.59 -6.62 -6.41
N PRO A 55 -12.89 -7.93 -6.47
CA PRO A 55 -13.71 -8.66 -5.51
C PRO A 55 -12.96 -8.93 -4.20
N HIS A 56 -13.68 -8.95 -3.07
CA HIS A 56 -13.13 -9.34 -1.78
C HIS A 56 -14.01 -10.47 -1.18
N PRO A 57 -13.41 -11.54 -0.63
CA PRO A 57 -12.00 -11.89 -0.74
C PRO A 57 -11.64 -12.37 -2.15
N CYS A 58 -10.48 -11.96 -2.66
CA CYS A 58 -9.92 -12.47 -3.92
C CYS A 58 -8.44 -12.74 -3.72
N ARG A 59 -8.02 -13.98 -3.99
CA ARG A 59 -6.62 -14.40 -3.94
C ARG A 59 -6.07 -14.50 -5.36
N PHE A 60 -4.83 -14.08 -5.51
CA PHE A 60 -4.09 -14.17 -6.76
C PHE A 60 -3.01 -15.25 -6.66
N ASN A 61 -2.75 -15.93 -7.76
CA ASN A 61 -1.66 -16.89 -7.89
C ASN A 61 -0.28 -16.20 -7.96
N SER A 62 -0.28 -14.91 -8.25
CA SER A 62 0.93 -14.08 -8.33
C SER A 62 0.63 -12.68 -7.78
N PRO A 63 1.61 -11.99 -7.17
CA PRO A 63 1.37 -10.68 -6.59
C PRO A 63 0.88 -9.66 -7.62
N VAL A 64 -0.06 -8.82 -7.21
CA VAL A 64 -0.57 -7.68 -7.99
C VAL A 64 -0.06 -6.38 -7.40
N VAL A 65 0.10 -5.37 -8.25
CA VAL A 65 0.62 -4.05 -7.84
C VAL A 65 -0.48 -3.01 -7.93
N LEU A 66 -0.59 -2.20 -6.88
CA LEU A 66 -1.45 -1.03 -6.80
C LEU A 66 -0.56 0.21 -6.66
N GLU A 67 -0.71 1.17 -7.55
CA GLU A 67 -0.09 2.49 -7.43
C GLU A 67 -1.18 3.50 -7.06
N ILE A 68 -1.02 4.14 -5.90
CA ILE A 68 -2.04 5.02 -5.31
C ILE A 68 -1.42 6.41 -5.09
N PRO A 69 -2.04 7.48 -5.59
CA PRO A 69 -1.60 8.83 -5.27
C PRO A 69 -1.91 9.18 -3.81
N HIS A 70 -0.99 9.86 -3.14
CA HIS A 70 -1.14 10.33 -1.77
C HIS A 70 -0.83 11.83 -1.63
N PHE A 71 -1.26 12.41 -0.51
CA PHE A 71 -1.15 13.84 -0.21
C PHE A 71 -0.34 14.13 1.07
N ALA A 72 0.23 13.09 1.70
CA ALA A 72 1.10 13.26 2.85
C ALA A 72 2.37 14.07 2.55
N SER A 73 2.78 14.88 3.53
CA SER A 73 4.07 15.58 3.53
C SER A 73 5.10 14.78 4.32
N LEU A 74 6.08 14.20 3.62
CA LEU A 74 7.09 13.32 4.25
C LEU A 74 8.29 14.05 4.85
N ARG A 75 8.34 15.39 4.73
CA ARG A 75 9.34 16.30 5.34
C ARG A 75 10.76 15.72 5.38
N GLY A 76 11.33 15.41 4.22
CA GLY A 76 12.74 15.00 4.13
C GLY A 76 13.09 13.72 4.90
N ARG A 77 12.13 12.79 5.10
CA ARG A 77 12.22 11.49 5.81
C ARG A 77 11.83 11.49 7.29
N GLN A 78 11.38 12.61 7.85
CA GLN A 78 10.83 12.64 9.21
C GLN A 78 9.55 11.81 9.38
N ARG A 79 8.81 11.60 8.28
CA ARG A 79 7.59 10.80 8.25
C ARG A 79 7.70 9.70 7.22
N GLU A 80 7.04 8.59 7.51
CA GLU A 80 6.92 7.44 6.63
C GLU A 80 5.46 7.22 6.23
N LEU A 81 5.25 6.34 5.25
CA LEU A 81 3.95 5.84 4.85
C LEU A 81 3.84 4.37 5.19
N VAL A 82 2.74 4.00 5.82
CA VAL A 82 2.40 2.63 6.19
C VAL A 82 1.07 2.28 5.54
N VAL A 83 0.97 1.05 5.05
CA VAL A 83 -0.26 0.53 4.48
C VAL A 83 -0.95 -0.31 5.54
N LEU A 84 -2.17 0.08 5.91
CA LEU A 84 -3.07 -0.72 6.70
C LEU A 84 -4.05 -1.44 5.78
N ARG A 85 -4.45 -2.65 6.17
CA ARG A 85 -5.48 -3.44 5.49
C ARG A 85 -6.54 -3.93 6.47
N SER A 86 -7.75 -4.09 5.98
CA SER A 86 -8.87 -4.69 6.71
C SER A 86 -9.59 -5.72 5.83
N ASP A 87 -9.61 -6.96 6.29
CA ASP A 87 -10.24 -8.08 5.57
C ASP A 87 -11.70 -8.30 5.98
N ASN A 88 -12.20 -7.60 7.00
CA ASN A 88 -13.55 -7.80 7.53
C ASN A 88 -14.30 -6.49 7.80
N ALA A 89 -13.79 -5.36 7.32
CA ALA A 89 -14.30 -4.01 7.61
C ALA A 89 -14.26 -3.57 9.09
N GLU A 90 -13.67 -4.36 9.99
CA GLU A 90 -13.70 -4.08 11.43
C GLU A 90 -12.31 -3.89 12.03
N ILE A 91 -11.39 -4.77 11.69
CA ILE A 91 -10.03 -4.79 12.25
C ILE A 91 -9.06 -4.31 11.19
N TRP A 92 -8.17 -3.41 11.59
CA TRP A 92 -7.09 -2.90 10.75
C TRP A 92 -5.76 -3.46 11.23
N ARG A 93 -4.96 -3.95 10.28
CA ARG A 93 -3.63 -4.48 10.53
C ARG A 93 -2.65 -3.95 9.49
N GLU A 94 -1.38 -3.89 9.86
CA GLU A 94 -0.33 -3.50 8.93
C GLU A 94 -0.21 -4.53 7.79
N HIS A 95 -0.10 -4.04 6.56
CA HIS A 95 0.12 -4.86 5.39
C HIS A 95 1.61 -5.19 5.29
N SER A 96 1.94 -6.46 5.45
CA SER A 96 3.33 -6.91 5.65
C SER A 96 4.15 -7.07 4.37
N LEU A 97 3.53 -7.08 3.19
CA LEU A 97 4.27 -7.33 1.96
C LEU A 97 4.89 -6.03 1.44
N GLU A 98 6.22 -5.97 1.49
CA GLU A 98 6.99 -4.83 1.00
C GLU A 98 7.05 -4.78 -0.53
N ALA A 99 6.82 -3.59 -1.08
CA ALA A 99 6.86 -3.33 -2.52
C ALA A 99 8.24 -2.81 -2.96
N THR A 100 9.30 -3.57 -2.69
CA THR A 100 10.66 -3.22 -3.17
C THR A 100 10.74 -3.28 -4.69
N ASP A 101 11.63 -2.49 -5.30
CA ASP A 101 11.77 -2.48 -6.77
C ASP A 101 12.12 -3.89 -7.30
N GLN A 102 12.93 -4.66 -6.57
CA GLN A 102 13.22 -6.05 -6.91
C GLN A 102 11.99 -6.95 -6.83
N ALA A 103 11.22 -6.88 -5.74
CA ALA A 103 10.02 -7.71 -5.58
C ALA A 103 8.96 -7.38 -6.65
N VAL A 104 8.81 -6.10 -6.98
CA VAL A 104 7.92 -5.62 -8.04
C VAL A 104 8.41 -6.10 -9.41
N GLN A 105 9.70 -5.99 -9.70
CA GLN A 105 10.28 -6.48 -10.95
C GLN A 105 10.10 -8.00 -11.11
N SER A 106 10.25 -8.77 -10.04
CA SER A 106 9.99 -10.22 -10.06
C SER A 106 8.51 -10.55 -10.26
N ALA A 107 7.59 -9.78 -9.67
CA ALA A 107 6.15 -10.05 -9.74
C ALA A 107 5.53 -9.66 -11.08
N VAL A 108 5.92 -8.51 -11.64
CA VAL A 108 5.24 -7.89 -12.79
C VAL A 108 6.17 -7.43 -13.90
N GLY A 109 7.50 -7.46 -13.71
CA GLY A 109 8.48 -6.86 -14.63
C GLY A 109 8.53 -7.47 -16.02
N GLN A 110 8.22 -8.76 -16.18
CA GLN A 110 8.14 -9.41 -17.51
C GLN A 110 6.87 -9.02 -18.29
N SER A 111 5.87 -8.46 -17.61
CA SER A 111 4.55 -8.21 -18.17
C SER A 111 4.29 -6.74 -18.50
N PHE A 112 5.15 -5.84 -18.00
CA PHE A 112 4.99 -4.40 -18.19
C PHE A 112 6.35 -3.75 -18.48
N ASP A 113 6.50 -3.18 -19.67
CA ASP A 113 7.79 -2.67 -20.19
C ASP A 113 8.37 -1.47 -19.43
N THR A 114 7.59 -0.75 -18.63
CA THR A 114 8.06 0.39 -17.84
C THR A 114 7.42 0.45 -16.47
N LEU A 115 8.21 0.08 -15.46
CA LEU A 115 7.91 0.24 -14.05
C LEU A 115 8.83 1.34 -13.51
N GLU A 116 8.23 2.41 -13.00
CA GLU A 116 8.98 3.48 -12.36
C GLU A 116 9.67 2.96 -11.10
N THR A 117 10.84 3.50 -10.77
CA THR A 117 11.53 3.21 -9.51
C THR A 117 10.77 3.78 -8.31
N LEU A 118 11.06 3.29 -7.11
CA LEU A 118 10.44 3.82 -5.89
C LEU A 118 10.75 5.31 -5.69
N GLU A 119 11.91 5.79 -6.17
CA GLU A 119 12.32 7.20 -6.08
C GLU A 119 11.49 8.10 -7.01
N GLU A 120 11.27 7.68 -8.25
CA GLU A 120 10.41 8.39 -9.20
C GLU A 120 8.96 8.47 -8.71
N LEU A 121 8.45 7.36 -8.16
CA LEU A 121 7.10 7.34 -7.57
C LEU A 121 6.99 8.28 -6.36
N ARG A 122 8.01 8.31 -5.48
CA ARG A 122 8.06 9.25 -4.34
C ARG A 122 8.03 10.69 -4.82
N ALA A 123 8.75 11.04 -5.88
CA ALA A 123 8.72 12.38 -6.47
C ALA A 123 7.31 12.77 -6.97
N LYS A 124 6.55 11.79 -7.48
CA LYS A 124 5.15 11.96 -7.92
C LYS A 124 4.11 11.84 -6.80
N ARG A 125 4.54 11.60 -5.55
CA ARG A 125 3.66 11.30 -4.40
C ARG A 125 2.75 10.11 -4.65
N ILE A 126 3.31 9.04 -5.20
CA ILE A 126 2.64 7.78 -5.45
C ILE A 126 3.24 6.73 -4.52
N ILE A 127 2.36 6.02 -3.79
CA ILE A 127 2.75 4.83 -3.04
C ILE A 127 2.45 3.59 -3.89
N ARG A 128 3.41 2.67 -3.94
CA ARG A 128 3.25 1.37 -4.55
C ARG A 128 2.97 0.34 -3.46
N ILE A 129 1.93 -0.46 -3.66
CA ILE A 129 1.50 -1.53 -2.77
C ILE A 129 1.55 -2.83 -3.56
N LEU A 130 2.28 -3.82 -3.05
CA LEU A 130 2.34 -5.17 -3.58
C LEU A 130 1.43 -6.05 -2.73
N THR A 131 0.51 -6.81 -3.33
CA THR A 131 -0.39 -7.68 -2.55
C THR A 131 -0.68 -8.99 -3.28
N ASN A 132 -0.88 -10.07 -2.53
CA ASN A 132 -1.25 -11.40 -3.07
C ASN A 132 -2.76 -11.63 -3.07
N ASP A 133 -3.49 -10.73 -2.42
CA ASP A 133 -4.93 -10.81 -2.26
C ASP A 133 -5.55 -9.42 -2.11
N PHE A 134 -6.84 -9.30 -2.39
CA PHE A 134 -7.59 -8.09 -2.14
C PHE A 134 -8.29 -8.16 -0.77
N PRO A 135 -7.86 -7.35 0.23
CA PRO A 135 -8.65 -7.08 1.41
C PRO A 135 -9.89 -6.25 1.03
N GLN A 136 -10.86 -6.15 1.94
CA GLN A 136 -12.04 -5.30 1.71
C GLN A 136 -11.62 -3.83 1.61
N TYR A 137 -10.75 -3.41 2.53
CA TYR A 137 -10.21 -2.06 2.56
C TYR A 137 -8.69 -2.03 2.72
N MET A 138 -8.07 -1.02 2.13
CA MET A 138 -6.71 -0.57 2.44
C MET A 138 -6.71 0.91 2.79
N ALA A 139 -5.80 1.34 3.65
CA ALA A 139 -5.58 2.72 4.00
C ALA A 139 -4.09 3.02 3.99
N VAL A 140 -3.70 4.18 3.46
CA VAL A 140 -2.32 4.65 3.52
C VAL A 140 -2.25 5.69 4.63
N VAL A 141 -1.44 5.43 5.65
CA VAL A 141 -1.28 6.27 6.83
C VAL A 141 0.12 6.87 6.82
N SER A 142 0.21 8.17 7.05
CA SER A 142 1.48 8.83 7.33
C SER A 142 1.67 8.96 8.83
N ARG A 143 2.80 8.45 9.32
CA ARG A 143 3.21 8.58 10.73
C ARG A 143 4.65 9.09 10.83
N ILE A 144 5.10 9.44 12.03
CA ILE A 144 6.52 9.73 12.29
C ILE A 144 7.32 8.47 11.97
N ARG A 145 8.49 8.64 11.34
CA ARG A 145 9.35 7.51 10.99
C ARG A 145 9.71 6.72 12.25
N GLN A 146 9.53 5.40 12.20
CA GLN A 146 9.83 4.51 13.31
C GLN A 146 10.97 3.58 12.93
N GLU A 147 11.99 3.52 13.77
CA GLU A 147 13.09 2.55 13.62
C GLU A 147 12.98 1.54 14.74
N SER A 148 12.65 0.31 14.36
CA SER A 148 12.53 -0.81 15.29
C SER A 148 13.73 -1.73 15.18
N SER A 149 14.36 -2.04 16.30
CA SER A 149 15.36 -3.11 16.41
C SER A 149 15.04 -3.96 17.62
N LEU A 150 15.19 -5.28 17.48
CA LEU A 150 14.97 -6.22 18.57
C LEU A 150 16.25 -6.34 19.39
N VAL A 151 16.18 -5.95 20.66
CA VAL A 151 17.34 -5.98 21.57
C VAL A 151 17.18 -7.15 22.54
N GLY A 152 18.13 -8.08 22.50
CA GLY A 152 18.16 -9.26 23.35
C GLY A 152 18.97 -9.05 24.65
N SER A 153 19.22 -10.15 25.37
CA SER A 153 20.04 -10.16 26.59
C SER A 153 21.48 -9.69 26.38
N ASP A 154 21.98 -9.81 25.15
CA ASP A 154 23.34 -9.40 24.76
C ASP A 154 23.47 -7.87 24.56
N GLY A 155 22.37 -7.14 24.76
CA GLY A 155 22.30 -5.71 24.52
C GLY A 155 22.14 -5.38 23.03
N GLY A 156 22.18 -4.08 22.71
CA GLY A 156 21.98 -3.58 21.35
C GLY A 156 22.07 -2.07 21.29
N VAL A 157 22.34 -1.54 20.09
CA VAL A 157 22.36 -0.11 19.82
C VAL A 157 21.22 0.23 18.88
N LEU A 158 20.44 1.24 19.26
CA LEU A 158 19.42 1.87 18.44
C LEU A 158 19.93 3.25 18.05
N SER A 159 20.08 3.50 16.76
CA SER A 159 20.37 4.82 16.21
C SER A 159 19.14 5.33 15.45
N SER A 160 19.05 6.64 15.25
CA SER A 160 18.07 7.28 14.38
C SER A 160 18.73 7.61 13.04
N THR A 161 18.05 7.36 11.92
CA THR A 161 18.47 7.85 10.60
C THR A 161 17.85 9.22 10.22
N VAL A 162 17.05 9.80 11.11
CA VAL A 162 16.47 11.15 11.01
C VAL A 162 17.36 12.17 11.72
#